data_AF-A0AAW7QH02-F1
#
_entry.id   AF-A0AAW7QH02-F1
#
_cell.length_a   1.000
_cell.length_b   1.000
_cell.length_c   1.000
_cell.angle_alpha   90.00
_cell.angle_beta   90.00
_cell.angle_gamma   90.00
#
_symmetry.space_group_name_H-M   'P 1'
#
loop_
_entity.id
_entity.type
_entity.pdbx_description
1 polymer ?
#
loop_
_entity_poly.entity_id
_entity_poly.type
_entity_poly.pdbx_seq_one_letter_code
_entity_poly.pdbx_strand_id
1 'polypeptide(L)' 'MAAKEKHMLVTSFHSELTGDTRGHAYFLEMISQSKKEKL' A
#
# COMPACT_ATOMS: atom_id res chain seq x y z
N MET A 1 5.19 -10.23 -7.31
CA MET A 1 3.93 -9.70 -7.90
C MET A 1 3.19 -8.90 -6.84
N ALA A 2 2.60 -7.76 -7.19
CA ALA A 2 1.78 -6.96 -6.28
C ALA A 2 0.39 -6.75 -6.92
N ALA A 3 -0.67 -6.80 -6.12
CA ALA A 3 -2.04 -6.64 -6.56
C ALA A 3 -2.80 -5.71 -5.61
N LYS A 4 -3.68 -4.87 -6.16
CA LYS A 4 -4.57 -3.97 -5.40
C LYS A 4 -6.02 -4.23 -5.80
N GLU A 5 -6.88 -4.44 -4.81
CA GLU A 5 -8.33 -4.48 -5.00
C GLU A 5 -9.03 -3.60 -3.95
N LYS A 6 -9.70 -2.54 -4.40
CA LYS A 6 -10.34 -1.53 -3.54
C LYS A 6 -9.36 -1.00 -2.48
N HIS A 7 -9.60 -1.34 -1.21
CA HIS A 7 -8.80 -0.94 -0.05
C HIS A 7 -7.72 -1.97 0.32
N MET A 8 -7.67 -3.12 -0.36
CA MET A 8 -6.75 -4.20 -0.08
C MET A 8 -5.54 -4.13 -1.02
N LEU A 9 -4.35 -4.16 -0.45
CA LEU A 9 -3.07 -4.26 -1.16
C LEU A 9 -2.36 -5.55 -0.71
N VAL A 10 -1.98 -6.40 -1.66
CA VAL A 10 -1.29 -7.67 -1.39
C VAL A 10 -0.01 -7.74 -2.21
N THR A 11 1.10 -8.10 -1.55
CA THR A 11 2.37 -8.38 -2.20
C THR A 11 2.71 -9.86 -2.02
N SER A 12 3.14 -10.51 -3.11
CA SER A 12 3.60 -11.91 -3.07
C SER A 12 5.06 -12.04 -2.61
N PHE A 13 5.69 -10.92 -2.24
CA PHE A 13 7.07 -10.82 -1.80
C PHE A 13 7.11 -10.02 -0.49
N HIS A 14 8.09 -10.33 0.36
CA HIS A 14 8.39 -9.55 1.55
C HIS A 14 9.09 -8.25 1.15
N SER A 15 8.31 -7.19 0.93
CA SER A 15 8.83 -5.84 0.68
C SER A 15 9.74 -5.32 1.79
N GLU A 16 9.59 -5.82 3.02
CA GLU A 16 10.41 -5.52 4.20
C GLU A 16 11.84 -6.08 4.10
N LEU A 17 12.06 -7.14 3.32
CA LEU A 17 13.38 -7.78 3.16
C LEU A 17 14.27 -7.07 2.12
N THR A 18 13.73 -6.10 1.39
CA THR A 18 14.44 -5.41 0.29
C THR A 18 15.06 -4.08 0.75
N GLY A 19 14.74 -3.60 1.96
CA GLY A 19 15.14 -2.26 2.44
C GLY A 19 14.47 -1.09 1.69
N ASP A 20 13.62 -1.40 0.72
CA ASP A 20 12.92 -0.45 -0.14
C ASP A 20 11.54 -0.13 0.42
N THR A 21 11.34 1.12 0.82
CA THR A 21 10.12 1.58 1.49
C THR A 21 9.04 2.05 0.52
N ARG A 22 9.23 1.96 -0.80
CA ARG A 22 8.24 2.43 -1.79
C ARG A 22 6.88 1.71 -1.68
N GLY A 23 6.88 0.41 -1.37
CA GLY A 23 5.64 -0.33 -1.11
C GLY A 23 4.89 0.18 0.13
N HIS A 24 5.62 0.53 1.18
CA HIS A 24 5.07 1.12 2.40
C HIS A 24 4.52 2.53 2.16
N ALA A 25 5.26 3.36 1.41
CA ALA A 25 4.83 4.71 1.04
C ALA A 25 3.53 4.68 0.23
N TYR A 26 3.41 3.76 -0.72
CA TYR A 26 2.19 3.56 -1.50
C TYR A 26 0.99 3.17 -0.63
N PHE A 27 1.19 2.27 0.35
CA PHE A 27 0.14 1.89 1.28
C PHE A 27 -0.33 3.06 2.16
N LEU A 28 0.60 3.90 2.64
CA LEU A 28 0.26 5.11 3.41
C LEU A 28 -0.53 6.14 2.59
N GLU A 29 -0.21 6.29 1.31
CA GLU A 29 -0.96 7.13 0.39
C GLU A 29 -2.40 6.65 0.24
N MET A 30 -2.61 5.33 0.09
CA MET A 30 -3.96 4.74 0.05
C MET A 30 -4.78 5.07 1.29
N ILE A 31 -4.18 5.01 2.49
CA ILE A 31 -4.87 5.39 3.75
C ILE A 31 -5.23 6.88 3.74
N SER A 32 -4.33 7.74 3.27
CA SER A 32 -4.57 9.19 3.18
C SER A 32 -5.75 9.51 2.26
N GLN A 33 -5.82 8.84 1.10
CA GLN A 33 -6.93 8.97 0.15
C GLN A 33 -8.25 8.51 0.78
N SER A 34 -8.29 7.34 1.42
CA SER A 34 -9.51 6.83 2.08
C SER A 34 -9.99 7.72 3.23
N LYS A 35 -9.10 8.46 3.90
CA LYS A 35 -9.51 9.46 4.92
C LYS A 35 -10.16 10.68 4.29
N LYS A 36 -9.70 11.14 3.13
CA LYS A 36 -10.28 12.27 2.41
C LYS A 36 -11.65 11.97 1.84
N GLU A 37 -11.88 10.74 1.38
CA GLU A 37 -13.19 10.31 0.85
C GLU A 37 -14.27 10.17 1.93
N LYS A 38 -13.90 10.14 3.22
CA LYS A 38 -14.83 10.05 4.36
C LYS A 38 -15.22 11.41 4.96
N LEU A 39 -14.69 12.52 4.44
CA LEU A 39 -14.99 13.89 4.87
C LEU A 39 -15.94 14.56 3.88
#